data_AF-A0A3N2QW63-F1
#
_entry.id   AF-A0A3N2QW63-F1
#
_cell.length_a   1.000
_cell.length_b   1.000
_cell.length_c   1.000
_cell.angle_alpha   90.00
_cell.angle_beta   90.00
_cell.angle_gamma   90.00
#
_symmetry.space_group_name_H-M   'P 1'
#
loop_
_entity.id
_entity.type
_entity.pdbx_description
1 polymer ?
#
loop_
_entity_poly.entity_id
_entity_poly.type
_entity_poly.pdbx_seq_one_letter_code
_entity_poly.pdbx_strand_id
1 'polypeptide(L)'
;MIRPSLPFALVLSLASCVAAPTLVPLGTNASTSPTQTIYRQSFVGRYSPSPICAGQELQVELAPESVYVGETGCNIARVERTSNGVALSLTACRAEGAAQPDRTLSVTEAGDGALRIEGGGVASTVQPCFD
;
A
#
# COMPACT_ATOMS: atom_id res chain seq x y z
N MET A 1 76.40 -31.46 -39.13
CA MET A 1 74.93 -31.53 -39.15
C MET A 1 74.35 -30.16 -38.81
N ILE A 2 73.45 -29.66 -39.68
CA ILE A 2 72.24 -28.85 -39.41
C ILE A 2 72.38 -27.39 -38.89
N ARG A 3 72.28 -26.44 -39.84
CA ARG A 3 71.30 -25.33 -40.04
C ARG A 3 70.79 -24.40 -38.87
N PRO A 4 70.28 -23.19 -39.21
CA PRO A 4 70.31 -21.93 -38.43
C PRO A 4 68.89 -21.43 -38.01
N SER A 5 68.71 -20.10 -37.89
CA SER A 5 67.48 -19.24 -37.98
C SER A 5 66.79 -18.70 -36.69
N LEU A 6 66.78 -17.36 -36.55
CA LEU A 6 65.79 -16.48 -35.88
C LEU A 6 64.37 -16.59 -36.50
N PRO A 7 63.34 -15.78 -36.15
CA PRO A 7 62.81 -15.23 -34.88
C PRO A 7 61.29 -15.54 -34.72
N PHE A 8 60.62 -15.22 -33.60
CA PHE A 8 59.14 -15.05 -33.63
C PHE A 8 58.66 -14.09 -32.53
N ALA A 9 58.07 -12.99 -32.97
CA ALA A 9 57.25 -12.10 -32.16
C ALA A 9 55.94 -12.82 -31.77
N LEU A 10 55.45 -12.61 -30.55
CA LEU A 10 54.05 -12.88 -30.26
C LEU A 10 53.45 -11.79 -29.36
N VAL A 11 52.60 -11.01 -30.01
CA VAL A 11 51.64 -10.06 -29.48
C VAL A 11 50.55 -10.84 -28.73
N LEU A 12 50.22 -10.47 -27.49
CA LEU A 12 48.96 -10.77 -26.80
C LEU A 12 48.62 -9.54 -25.93
N SER A 13 47.78 -8.61 -26.37
CA SER A 13 46.31 -8.70 -26.43
C SER A 13 45.63 -8.55 -25.06
N LEU A 14 45.06 -7.35 -24.86
CA LEU A 14 43.71 -7.08 -24.31
C LEU A 14 43.39 -7.45 -22.85
N ALA A 15 43.28 -6.43 -22.00
CA ALA A 15 42.29 -6.40 -20.92
C ALA A 15 41.80 -4.96 -20.71
N SER A 16 41.05 -4.45 -21.68
CA SER A 16 40.23 -3.25 -21.51
C SER A 16 39.18 -3.53 -20.43
N CYS A 17 39.38 -2.99 -19.23
CA CYS A 17 38.36 -2.95 -18.18
C CYS A 17 37.25 -2.01 -18.63
N VAL A 18 36.31 -2.52 -19.45
CA VAL A 18 35.04 -1.84 -19.66
C VAL A 18 34.23 -2.08 -18.39
N ALA A 19 34.34 -1.17 -17.43
CA ALA A 19 33.39 -1.06 -16.34
C ALA A 19 32.03 -0.72 -16.97
N ALA A 20 31.20 -1.74 -17.20
CA ALA A 20 29.83 -1.53 -17.62
C ALA A 20 29.14 -0.70 -16.53
N PRO A 21 28.45 0.42 -16.88
CA PRO A 21 27.64 1.12 -15.91
C PRO A 21 26.54 0.17 -15.45
N THR A 22 26.61 -0.21 -14.18
CA THR A 22 25.51 -0.91 -13.51
C THR A 22 24.24 -0.07 -13.70
N LEU A 23 23.29 -0.61 -14.46
CA LEU A 23 21.99 -0.02 -14.66
C LEU A 23 21.32 0.15 -13.28
N VAL A 24 21.34 1.37 -12.76
CA VAL A 24 20.53 1.75 -11.60
C VAL A 24 19.09 1.79 -12.09
N PRO A 25 18.18 0.96 -11.56
CA PRO A 25 16.77 1.06 -11.92
C PRO A 25 16.23 2.42 -11.48
N LEU A 26 16.02 3.31 -12.44
CA LEU A 26 15.28 4.55 -12.26
C LEU A 26 13.79 4.18 -12.09
N GLY A 27 13.39 3.92 -10.84
CA GLY A 27 12.01 3.54 -10.52
C GLY A 27 11.70 3.38 -9.03
N THR A 28 12.42 4.07 -8.13
CA THR A 28 12.23 3.95 -6.67
C THR A 28 11.73 5.24 -6.01
N ASN A 29 10.99 6.09 -6.73
CA ASN A 29 10.39 7.31 -6.17
C ASN A 29 8.87 7.21 -6.10
N ALA A 30 8.39 6.18 -5.38
CA ALA A 30 7.08 6.03 -4.74
C ALA A 30 6.90 4.55 -4.40
N SER A 31 7.68 4.02 -3.43
CA SER A 31 7.48 2.64 -2.97
C SER A 31 6.22 2.59 -2.10
N THR A 32 5.06 2.63 -2.75
CA THR A 32 3.81 2.17 -2.16
C THR A 32 4.04 0.70 -1.85
N SER A 33 4.06 0.34 -0.55
CA SER A 33 4.29 -1.06 -0.16
C SER A 33 3.23 -1.96 -0.80
N PRO A 34 3.51 -3.25 -1.05
CA PRO A 34 2.50 -4.17 -1.58
C PRO A 34 1.19 -4.14 -0.78
N THR A 35 1.30 -4.02 0.55
CA THR A 35 0.16 -3.86 1.45
C THR A 35 -0.63 -2.58 1.19
N GLN A 36 0.05 -1.46 0.96
CA GLN A 36 -0.61 -0.19 0.65
C GLN A 36 -1.26 -0.19 -0.73
N THR A 37 -0.67 -0.88 -1.71
CA THR A 37 -1.28 -1.11 -3.02
C THR A 37 -2.57 -1.92 -2.90
N ILE A 38 -2.55 -3.00 -2.10
CA ILE A 38 -3.75 -3.82 -1.88
C ILE A 38 -4.85 -3.01 -1.18
N TYR A 39 -4.50 -2.23 -0.15
CA TYR A 39 -5.46 -1.32 0.49
C TYR A 39 -6.14 -0.39 -0.52
N ARG A 40 -5.32 0.28 -1.35
CA ARG A 40 -5.80 1.26 -2.34
C ARG A 40 -6.66 0.64 -3.44
N GLN A 41 -6.42 -0.62 -3.81
CA GLN A 41 -7.15 -1.28 -4.89
C GLN A 41 -8.41 -2.01 -4.42
N SER A 42 -8.39 -2.57 -3.21
CA SER A 42 -9.44 -3.49 -2.75
C SER A 42 -10.39 -2.88 -1.72
N PHE A 43 -9.95 -1.87 -0.97
CA PHE A 43 -10.70 -1.36 0.20
C PHE A 43 -11.07 0.12 0.09
N VAL A 44 -10.45 0.89 -0.79
CA VAL A 44 -10.79 2.31 -0.95
C VAL A 44 -12.18 2.44 -1.58
N GLY A 45 -13.04 3.24 -0.94
CA GLY A 45 -14.43 3.42 -1.33
C GLY A 45 -15.31 3.98 -0.22
N ARG A 46 -16.60 4.12 -0.53
CA ARG A 46 -17.64 4.54 0.42
C ARG A 46 -18.54 3.35 0.74
N TYR A 47 -18.78 3.15 2.03
CA TYR A 47 -19.51 2.01 2.54
C TYR A 47 -20.54 2.44 3.59
N SER A 48 -21.62 1.68 3.70
CA SER A 48 -22.62 1.85 4.76
C SER A 48 -23.26 0.50 5.13
N PRO A 49 -23.95 0.37 6.27
CA PRO A 49 -24.74 -0.82 6.59
C PRO A 49 -25.81 -1.15 5.54
N SER A 50 -26.30 -0.14 4.81
CA SER A 50 -27.27 -0.22 3.71
C SER A 50 -26.60 0.07 2.35
N PRO A 51 -27.08 -0.49 1.22
CA PRO A 51 -26.56 -0.16 -0.11
C PRO A 51 -26.76 1.32 -0.49
N ILE A 52 -27.66 2.03 0.19
CA ILE A 52 -27.91 3.46 -0.02
C ILE A 52 -27.16 4.27 1.05
N CYS A 53 -26.18 5.07 0.64
CA CYS A 53 -25.35 5.89 1.54
C CYS A 53 -26.11 7.08 2.17
N ALA A 54 -27.07 7.65 1.43
CA ALA A 54 -27.77 8.85 1.87
C ALA A 54 -28.63 8.59 3.12
N GLY A 55 -28.49 9.47 4.13
CA GLY A 55 -29.27 9.41 5.37
C GLY A 55 -28.86 8.31 6.35
N GLN A 56 -27.75 7.61 6.11
CA GLN A 56 -27.25 6.59 7.02
C GLN A 56 -26.47 7.23 8.17
N GLU A 57 -26.76 6.77 9.39
CA GLU A 57 -26.07 7.18 10.62
C GLU A 57 -24.58 6.81 10.58
N LEU A 58 -24.27 5.63 10.02
CA LEU A 58 -22.90 5.16 9.84
C LEU A 58 -22.55 5.16 8.36
N GLN A 59 -21.65 6.06 7.98
CA GLN A 59 -20.94 6.03 6.70
C GLN A 59 -19.44 5.82 6.97
N VAL A 60 -18.83 4.94 6.19
CA VAL A 60 -17.40 4.67 6.24
C VAL A 60 -16.80 5.07 4.91
N GLU A 61 -15.86 6.00 4.92
CA GLU A 61 -15.09 6.38 3.75
C GLU A 61 -13.63 5.97 3.97
N LEU A 62 -13.17 5.03 3.15
CA LEU A 62 -11.79 4.58 3.13
C LEU A 62 -11.10 5.30 1.97
N ALA A 63 -10.26 6.29 2.28
CA ALA A 63 -9.47 7.03 1.31
C ALA A 63 -7.99 6.59 1.35
N PRO A 64 -7.17 6.94 0.35
CA PRO A 64 -5.81 6.40 0.24
C PRO A 64 -4.85 6.80 1.37
N GLU A 65 -5.13 7.89 2.08
CA GLU A 65 -4.34 8.41 3.20
C GLU A 65 -5.17 8.73 4.46
N SER A 66 -6.49 8.63 4.41
CA SER A 66 -7.38 8.95 5.52
C SER A 66 -8.57 8.00 5.58
N VAL A 67 -9.21 7.94 6.75
CA VAL A 67 -10.44 7.18 6.97
C VAL A 67 -11.44 8.06 7.69
N TYR A 68 -12.69 8.04 7.23
CA TYR A 68 -13.82 8.61 7.94
C TYR A 68 -14.76 7.50 8.40
N VAL A 69 -15.13 7.54 9.68
CA VAL A 69 -16.13 6.63 10.27
C VAL A 69 -17.16 7.48 10.99
N GLY A 70 -18.37 7.55 10.43
CA GLY A 70 -19.36 8.55 10.81
C GLY A 70 -18.77 9.96 10.64
N GLU A 71 -18.80 10.74 11.71
CA GLU A 71 -18.25 12.10 11.72
C GLU A 71 -16.77 12.17 12.09
N THR A 72 -16.13 11.04 12.44
CA THR A 72 -14.72 11.05 12.83
C THR A 72 -13.82 10.80 11.62
N GLY A 73 -12.96 11.77 11.29
CA GLY A 73 -11.88 11.61 10.31
C GLY A 73 -10.53 11.36 10.99
N CYS A 74 -9.72 10.46 10.44
CA CYS A 74 -8.37 10.16 10.89
C CYS A 74 -7.39 10.01 9.71
N ASN A 75 -6.11 10.28 9.94
CA ASN A 75 -5.03 9.97 8.98
C ASN A 75 -4.56 8.53 9.15
N ILE A 76 -4.13 7.89 8.06
CA ILE A 76 -3.55 6.55 8.07
C ILE A 76 -2.04 6.68 8.24
N ALA A 77 -1.52 6.34 9.44
CA ALA A 77 -0.09 6.30 9.70
C ALA A 77 0.57 5.04 9.14
N ARG A 78 -0.16 3.91 9.15
CA ARG A 78 0.34 2.61 8.68
C ARG A 78 -0.80 1.71 8.23
N VAL A 79 -0.53 0.91 7.19
CA VAL A 79 -1.38 -0.20 6.75
C VAL A 79 -0.60 -1.50 6.97
N GLU A 80 -1.17 -2.42 7.75
CA GLU A 80 -0.62 -3.75 8.00
C GLU A 80 -1.56 -4.81 7.42
N ARG A 81 -1.01 -5.85 6.78
CA ARG A 81 -1.81 -6.92 6.18
C ARG A 81 -2.18 -7.94 7.25
N THR A 82 -3.43 -8.36 7.26
CA THR A 82 -3.92 -9.47 8.10
C THR A 82 -4.31 -10.66 7.22
N SER A 83 -4.74 -11.77 7.81
CA SER A 83 -5.12 -12.97 7.05
C SER A 83 -6.28 -12.72 6.08
N ASN A 84 -7.25 -11.88 6.47
CA ASN A 84 -8.50 -11.65 5.73
C ASN A 84 -8.75 -10.16 5.42
N GLY A 85 -7.70 -9.32 5.45
CA GLY A 85 -7.84 -7.89 5.19
C GLY A 85 -6.64 -7.06 5.60
N VAL A 86 -6.90 -5.89 6.18
CA VAL A 86 -5.89 -4.93 6.64
C VAL A 86 -6.21 -4.37 8.01
N ALA A 87 -5.17 -4.03 8.77
CA ALA A 87 -5.26 -3.23 9.98
C ALA A 87 -4.65 -1.84 9.70
N LEU A 88 -5.44 -0.80 9.94
CA LEU A 88 -5.07 0.60 9.73
C LEU A 88 -4.72 1.22 11.08
N SER A 89 -3.48 1.69 11.23
CA SER A 89 -3.10 2.53 12.36
C SER A 89 -3.52 3.95 12.06
N LEU A 90 -4.55 4.43 12.77
CA LEU A 90 -5.14 5.74 12.57
C LEU A 90 -4.57 6.74 13.58
N THR A 91 -4.19 7.92 13.08
CA THR A 91 -3.63 9.02 13.88
C THR A 91 -4.31 10.34 13.58
N ALA A 92 -4.15 11.32 14.47
CA ALA A 92 -4.71 12.66 14.34
C ALA A 92 -6.23 12.64 14.13
N CYS A 93 -6.91 11.71 14.81
CA CYS A 93 -8.36 11.56 14.73
C CYS A 93 -9.08 12.81 15.24
N ARG A 94 -10.12 13.25 14.52
CA ARG A 94 -10.97 14.39 14.88
C ARG A 94 -12.43 14.15 14.53
N ALA A 95 -13.32 14.58 15.43
CA ALA A 95 -14.76 14.62 15.20
C ALA A 95 -15.28 15.99 15.62
N GLU A 96 -16.07 16.64 14.77
CA GLU A 96 -16.61 17.99 15.02
C GLU A 96 -15.55 19.03 15.46
N GLY A 97 -14.33 18.88 14.95
CA GLY A 97 -13.18 19.74 15.30
C GLY A 97 -12.45 19.37 16.60
N ALA A 98 -13.04 18.54 17.45
CA ALA A 98 -12.41 18.03 18.67
C ALA A 98 -11.44 16.88 18.39
N ALA A 99 -10.32 16.84 19.12
CA ALA A 99 -9.37 15.73 19.05
C ALA A 99 -10.00 14.46 19.62
N GLN A 100 -9.84 13.35 18.90
CA GLN A 100 -10.27 12.02 19.30
C GLN A 100 -9.06 11.12 19.53
N PRO A 101 -9.18 10.05 20.34
CA PRO A 101 -8.09 9.10 20.52
C PRO A 101 -7.69 8.44 19.19
N ASP A 102 -6.38 8.34 18.98
CA ASP A 102 -5.79 7.50 17.95
C ASP A 102 -6.19 6.03 18.18
N ARG A 103 -6.36 5.27 17.10
CA ARG A 103 -6.93 3.92 17.17
C ARG A 103 -6.51 3.05 16.00
N THR A 104 -6.62 1.74 16.17
CA THR A 104 -6.47 0.80 15.07
C THR A 104 -7.85 0.43 14.55
N LEU A 105 -8.00 0.39 13.23
CA LEU A 105 -9.19 -0.07 12.54
C LEU A 105 -8.86 -1.31 11.71
N SER A 106 -9.50 -2.42 12.02
CA SER A 106 -9.45 -3.64 11.23
C SER A 106 -10.53 -3.61 10.17
N VAL A 107 -10.13 -3.82 8.92
CA VAL A 107 -11.00 -3.90 7.75
C VAL A 107 -10.79 -5.28 7.14
N THR A 108 -11.81 -6.13 7.22
CA THR A 108 -11.76 -7.50 6.68
C THR A 108 -12.86 -7.72 5.67
N GLU A 109 -12.58 -8.50 4.63
CA GLU A 109 -13.60 -8.86 3.64
C GLU A 109 -14.67 -9.77 4.27
N ALA A 110 -15.93 -9.50 3.98
CA ALA A 110 -17.09 -10.24 4.50
C ALA A 110 -17.88 -10.99 3.39
N GLY A 111 -17.41 -10.95 2.15
CA GLY A 111 -18.07 -11.54 0.98
C GLY A 111 -18.88 -10.50 0.18
N ASP A 112 -19.10 -10.76 -1.12
CA ASP A 112 -19.93 -9.92 -2.02
C ASP A 112 -19.58 -8.42 -2.03
N GLY A 113 -18.30 -8.09 -1.82
CA GLY A 113 -17.81 -6.70 -1.72
C GLY A 113 -18.09 -6.01 -0.37
N ALA A 114 -18.78 -6.68 0.55
CA ALA A 114 -18.98 -6.20 1.90
C ALA A 114 -17.69 -6.30 2.73
N LEU A 115 -17.54 -5.37 3.67
CA LEU A 115 -16.44 -5.27 4.61
C LEU A 115 -16.96 -5.35 6.04
N ARG A 116 -16.25 -6.07 6.88
CA ARG A 116 -16.40 -6.03 8.34
C ARG A 116 -15.38 -5.03 8.89
N ILE A 117 -15.88 -4.02 9.59
CA ILE A 117 -15.11 -2.94 10.20
C ILE A 117 -15.13 -3.09 11.72
N GLU A 118 -13.96 -3.19 12.32
CA GLU A 118 -13.80 -3.37 13.78
C GLU A 118 -12.69 -2.49 14.34
N GLY A 119 -12.96 -1.77 15.42
CA GLY A 119 -11.97 -0.96 16.13
C GLY A 119 -12.50 0.40 16.55
N GLY A 120 -11.90 0.96 17.61
CA GLY A 120 -12.25 2.30 18.07
C GLY A 120 -13.71 2.49 18.49
N GLY A 121 -14.36 1.44 19.01
CA GLY A 121 -15.77 1.47 19.41
C GLY A 121 -16.75 1.14 18.28
N VAL A 122 -16.28 0.86 17.06
CA VAL A 122 -17.12 0.49 15.93
C VAL A 122 -16.98 -1.00 15.62
N ALA A 123 -18.11 -1.65 15.39
CA ALA A 123 -18.22 -3.05 15.01
C ALA A 123 -19.43 -3.21 14.09
N SER A 124 -19.26 -2.94 12.79
CA SER A 124 -20.32 -3.15 11.79
C SER A 124 -19.83 -3.96 10.58
N THR A 125 -20.77 -4.63 9.91
CA THR A 125 -20.60 -5.01 8.51
C THR A 125 -21.16 -3.89 7.65
N VAL A 126 -20.44 -3.51 6.61
CA VAL A 126 -20.80 -2.44 5.68
C VAL A 126 -20.67 -2.97 4.26
N GLN A 127 -21.48 -2.46 3.35
CA GLN A 127 -21.47 -2.81 1.94
C GLN A 127 -21.15 -1.55 1.11
N PRO A 128 -20.63 -1.72 -0.11
CA PRO A 128 -20.36 -0.60 -1.00
C PRO A 128 -21.64 0.20 -1.22
N CYS A 129 -21.52 1.53 -1.18
CA CYS A 129 -22.64 2.37 -1.55
C CYS A 129 -22.83 2.39 -3.06
N PHE A 130 -24.08 2.31 -3.49
CA PHE A 130 -24.48 2.63 -4.86
C PHE A 130 -25.06 4.05 -4.85
N ASP A 131 -24.52 4.91 -5.71
CA ASP A 131 -25.06 6.25 -5.96
C ASP A 131 -26.32 6.19 -6.83
#